data_AF-A0A6P1D5B3-F1
#
_entry.id   AF-A0A6P1D5B3-F1
#
_cell.length_a   1.000
_cell.length_b   1.000
_cell.length_c   1.000
_cell.angle_alpha   90.00
_cell.angle_beta   90.00
_cell.angle_gamma   90.00
#
_symmetry.space_group_name_H-M   'P 1'
#
loop_
_entity.id
_entity.type
_entity.pdbx_description
1 polymer ?
#
loop_
_entity_poly.entity_id
_entity_poly.type
_entity_poly.pdbx_seq_one_letter_code
_entity_poly.pdbx_strand_id
1 'polypeptide(L)'
;MRAIPIAGWLYLVAGLVAAAAGRAPDNRALRALWWIDAFLSTVVHAAQIPVALRAARHTGRSSTEIAVMTQIFGLTWWRTLDEHDREEAR
;
A
#
# COMPACT_ATOMS: atom_id res chain seq x y z
N MET A 1 -7.02 -10.66 -0.37
CA MET A 1 -5.76 -10.18 -1.00
C MET A 1 -5.06 -9.05 -0.22
N ARG A 2 -5.25 -8.91 1.10
CA ARG A 2 -4.61 -7.82 1.89
C ARG A 2 -3.24 -8.20 2.48
N ALA A 3 -2.84 -9.47 2.36
CA ALA A 3 -1.60 -9.98 2.93
C ALA A 3 -0.34 -9.41 2.23
N ILE A 4 -0.43 -9.13 0.92
CA ILE A 4 0.72 -8.66 0.13
C ILE A 4 1.21 -7.28 0.60
N PRO A 5 0.36 -6.23 0.71
CA PRO A 5 0.81 -4.93 1.23
C PRO A 5 1.36 -5.01 2.66
N ILE A 6 0.74 -5.81 3.54
CA ILE A 6 1.22 -6.01 4.91
C ILE A 6 2.62 -6.62 4.89
N ALA A 7 2.85 -7.64 4.06
CA ALA A 7 4.16 -8.26 3.91
C ALA A 7 5.22 -7.25 3.42
N GLY A 8 4.87 -6.35 2.50
CA GLY A 8 5.73 -5.25 2.08
C GLY A 8 6.13 -4.34 3.24
N TRP A 9 5.16 -3.84 4.02
CA TRP A 9 5.47 -3.03 5.21
C TRP A 9 6.35 -3.75 6.23
N LEU A 10 6.09 -5.04 6.49
CA LEU A 10 6.91 -5.85 7.38
C LEU A 10 8.33 -6.03 6.84
N TYR A 11 8.49 -6.25 5.53
CA TYR A 11 9.80 -6.34 4.88
C TYR A 11 10.58 -5.01 4.99
N LEU A 12 9.90 -3.86 4.82
CA LEU A 12 10.50 -2.55 4.98
C LEU A 12 10.99 -2.30 6.41
N VAL A 13 10.14 -2.59 7.41
CA VAL A 13 10.49 -2.48 8.84
C VAL A 13 11.67 -3.40 9.18
N ALA A 14 11.63 -4.66 8.73
CA ALA A 14 12.72 -5.61 8.95
C ALA A 14 14.05 -5.12 8.35
N GLY A 15 14.01 -4.58 7.12
CA GLY A 15 15.20 -4.01 6.48
C GLY A 15 15.73 -2.77 7.20
N LEU A 16 14.85 -1.91 7.71
CA LEU A 16 15.24 -0.74 8.51
C LEU A 16 15.90 -1.15 9.82
N VAL A 17 15.34 -2.13 10.53
CA VAL A 17 15.91 -2.70 11.76
C VAL A 17 17.27 -3.35 11.49
N ALA A 18 17.40 -4.11 10.40
CA ALA A 18 18.66 -4.70 9.99
C ALA A 18 19.73 -3.63 9.70
N ALA A 19 19.36 -2.57 8.98
CA ALA A 19 20.25 -1.45 8.70
C ALA A 19 20.69 -0.70 9.97
N ALA A 20 19.75 -0.41 10.87
CA ALA A 20 20.05 0.23 12.16
C ALA A 20 20.96 -0.63 13.05
N ALA A 21 20.86 -1.95 12.94
CA ALA A 21 21.72 -2.90 13.65
C ALA A 21 23.09 -3.13 12.98
N GLY A 22 23.40 -2.44 11.88
CA GLY A 22 24.64 -2.66 11.10
C GLY A 22 24.69 -4.00 10.37
N ARG A 23 23.53 -4.64 10.15
CA ARG A 23 23.39 -5.94 9.47
C ARG A 23 22.71 -5.83 8.10
N ALA A 24 22.78 -4.65 7.48
CA ALA A 24 22.27 -4.47 6.13
C ALA A 24 23.04 -5.36 5.14
N PRO A 25 22.36 -6.02 4.18
CA PRO A 25 23.05 -6.80 3.16
C PRO A 25 23.91 -5.92 2.25
N ASP A 26 25.15 -6.36 1.96
CA ASP A 26 26.03 -5.71 0.97
C ASP A 26 25.60 -5.97 -0.48
N ASN A 27 24.72 -6.96 -0.69
CA ASN A 27 24.21 -7.30 -2.02
C ASN A 27 23.34 -6.16 -2.59
N ARG A 28 23.80 -5.58 -3.71
CA ARG A 28 23.14 -4.48 -4.41
C ARG A 28 21.72 -4.83 -4.86
N ALA A 29 21.44 -6.08 -5.24
CA ALA A 29 20.11 -6.50 -5.67
C ALA A 29 19.11 -6.49 -4.50
N LEU A 30 19.50 -6.97 -3.32
CA LEU A 30 18.63 -6.93 -2.13
C LEU A 30 18.34 -5.48 -1.71
N ARG A 31 19.35 -4.60 -1.77
CA ARG A 31 19.17 -3.16 -1.52
C ARG A 31 18.22 -2.52 -2.55
N ALA A 32 18.36 -2.86 -3.82
CA ALA A 32 17.46 -2.37 -4.87
C ALA A 32 16.02 -2.84 -4.63
N LEU A 33 15.81 -4.12 -4.31
CA LEU A 33 14.48 -4.66 -3.98
C LEU A 33 13.85 -3.96 -2.79
N TRP A 34 14.63 -3.69 -1.73
CA TRP A 34 14.15 -2.93 -0.57
C TRP A 34 13.72 -1.50 -0.96
N TRP A 35 14.52 -0.80 -1.76
CA TRP A 35 14.17 0.56 -2.21
C TRP A 35 12.96 0.58 -3.16
N ILE A 36 12.85 -0.40 -4.07
CA ILE A 36 11.68 -0.56 -4.94
C ILE A 36 10.43 -0.74 -4.08
N ASP A 37 10.46 -1.67 -3.12
CA ASP A 37 9.32 -1.91 -2.25
C ASP A 37 8.97 -0.68 -1.38
N ALA A 38 9.99 0.07 -0.93
CA ALA A 38 9.80 1.30 -0.17
C ALA A 38 9.07 2.35 -1.01
N PHE A 39 9.50 2.54 -2.25
CA PHE A 39 8.89 3.47 -3.19
C PHE A 39 7.45 3.06 -3.53
N LEU A 40 7.21 1.77 -3.80
CA LEU A 40 5.87 1.26 -4.10
C LEU A 40 4.92 1.44 -2.91
N SER A 41 5.35 1.10 -1.69
CA SER A 41 4.52 1.14 -0.49
C SER A 41 4.24 2.57 0.01
N THR A 42 5.15 3.51 -0.26
CA THR A 42 4.99 4.91 0.19
C THR A 42 4.42 5.78 -0.93
N VAL A 43 5.20 6.05 -1.97
CA VAL A 43 4.89 7.01 -3.04
C VAL A 43 3.75 6.51 -3.91
N VAL A 44 3.80 5.26 -4.37
CA VAL A 44 2.77 4.75 -5.29
C VAL A 44 1.43 4.60 -4.57
N HIS A 45 1.41 4.10 -3.34
CA HIS A 45 0.19 4.10 -2.53
C HIS A 45 -0.36 5.51 -2.27
N ALA A 46 0.49 6.48 -1.92
CA ALA A 46 0.05 7.87 -1.73
C ALA A 46 -0.54 8.48 -3.01
N ALA A 47 0.11 8.23 -4.16
CA ALA A 47 -0.35 8.69 -5.47
C ALA A 47 -1.71 8.10 -5.88
N GLN A 48 -2.13 6.97 -5.29
CA GLN A 48 -3.43 6.36 -5.53
C GLN A 48 -4.57 7.03 -4.75
N ILE A 49 -4.28 7.79 -3.69
CA ILE A 49 -5.30 8.40 -2.82
C ILE A 49 -6.31 9.25 -3.62
N PRO A 50 -5.91 10.14 -4.56
CA PRO A 50 -6.88 10.91 -5.33
C PRO A 50 -7.83 10.05 -6.17
N VAL A 51 -7.33 8.94 -6.71
CA VAL A 51 -8.13 7.99 -7.51
C VAL A 51 -9.10 7.23 -6.60
N ALA A 52 -8.61 6.72 -5.46
CA ALA A 52 -9.45 6.03 -4.48
C ALA A 52 -10.56 6.93 -3.93
N LEU A 53 -10.26 8.20 -3.64
CA LEU A 53 -11.25 9.17 -3.20
C LEU A 53 -12.33 9.45 -4.25
N ARG A 54 -11.98 9.42 -5.54
CA ARG A 54 -12.97 9.55 -6.64
C ARG A 54 -13.85 8.31 -6.74
N ALA A 55 -13.27 7.12 -6.63
CA ALA A 55 -14.01 5.86 -6.67
C ALA A 55 -14.98 5.72 -5.47
N ALA A 56 -14.56 6.14 -4.29
CA ALA A 56 -15.34 5.98 -3.05
C ALA A 56 -16.41 7.06 -2.82
N ARG A 57 -16.64 8.01 -3.74
CA ARG A 57 -17.56 9.15 -3.52
C ARG A 57 -19.00 8.74 -3.16
N HIS A 58 -19.43 7.57 -3.61
CA HIS A 58 -20.79 7.07 -3.41
C HIS A 58 -20.93 6.17 -2.17
N THR A 59 -19.82 5.80 -1.53
CA THR A 59 -19.78 4.82 -0.43
C THR A 59 -20.16 5.40 0.94
N GLY A 60 -20.32 6.72 1.07
CA GLY A 60 -20.56 7.40 2.34
C GLY A 60 -19.39 7.37 3.33
N ARG A 61 -18.23 6.78 2.96
CA ARG A 61 -17.06 6.68 3.83
C ARG A 61 -16.28 7.98 3.90
N SER A 62 -15.60 8.18 5.04
CA SER A 62 -14.81 9.39 5.24
C SER A 62 -13.57 9.42 4.34
N SER A 63 -13.20 10.61 3.85
CA SER A 63 -11.99 10.79 3.03
C SER A 63 -10.72 10.33 3.75
N THR A 64 -10.65 10.51 5.07
CA THR A 64 -9.52 10.07 5.89
C THR A 64 -9.40 8.55 5.90
N GLU A 65 -10.51 7.83 6.08
CA GLU A 65 -10.52 6.37 6.05
C GLU A 65 -10.04 5.85 4.68
N ILE A 66 -10.55 6.42 3.58
CA ILE A 66 -10.14 6.04 2.23
C ILE A 66 -8.64 6.30 2.00
N ALA A 67 -8.14 7.44 2.47
CA ALA A 67 -6.71 7.77 2.34
C ALA A 67 -5.83 6.80 3.14
N VAL A 68 -6.17 6.54 4.42
CA VAL A 68 -5.40 5.65 5.29
C VAL A 68 -5.42 4.21 4.76
N MET A 69 -6.58 3.70 4.38
CA MET A 69 -6.68 2.34 3.84
C MET A 69 -5.98 2.20 2.50
N THR A 70 -6.05 3.21 1.63
CA THR A 70 -5.27 3.24 0.38
C THR A 70 -3.77 3.31 0.65
N GLN A 71 -3.33 4.04 1.67
CA GLN A 71 -1.92 4.10 2.03
C GLN A 71 -1.40 2.74 2.53
N ILE A 72 -2.19 2.03 3.32
CA ILE A 72 -1.78 0.74 3.90
C ILE A 72 -1.84 -0.37 2.86
N PHE A 73 -2.92 -0.44 2.08
CA PHE A 73 -3.24 -1.58 1.22
C PHE A 73 -3.11 -1.30 -0.29
N GLY A 74 -2.93 -0.05 -0.70
CA GLY A 74 -2.84 0.35 -2.10
C GLY A 74 -4.05 -0.07 -2.93
N LEU A 75 -3.78 -0.50 -4.16
CA LEU A 75 -4.77 -1.00 -5.13
C LEU A 75 -5.64 -2.14 -4.57
N THR A 76 -5.07 -3.00 -3.72
CA THR A 76 -5.77 -4.20 -3.22
C THR A 76 -6.97 -3.88 -2.33
N TRP A 77 -7.09 -2.63 -1.88
CA TRP A 77 -8.23 -2.14 -1.12
C TRP A 77 -9.26 -1.46 -2.00
N TRP A 78 -8.92 -0.34 -2.64
CA TRP A 78 -9.93 0.49 -3.28
C TRP A 78 -10.55 -0.14 -4.53
N ARG A 79 -9.85 -1.06 -5.23
CA ARG A 79 -10.47 -1.85 -6.31
C ARG A 79 -11.55 -2.80 -5.81
N THR A 80 -11.34 -3.40 -4.63
CA THR A 80 -12.35 -4.32 -4.07
C THR A 80 -13.61 -3.59 -3.60
N LEU A 81 -13.51 -2.29 -3.28
CA LEU A 81 -14.69 -1.45 -3.01
C LEU A 81 -15.51 -1.20 -4.28
N ASP A 82 -14.83 -0.84 -5.37
CA ASP A 82 -15.47 -0.60 -6.68
C ASP A 82 -16.11 -1.88 -7.25
N GLU A 83 -15.52 -3.06 -7.03
CA GLU A 83 -16.13 -4.35 -7.41
C GLU A 83 -17.41 -4.62 -6.61
N HIS A 84 -17.40 -4.45 -5.29
CA HIS A 84 -18.56 -4.69 -4.43
C HIS A 84 -19.73 -3.74 -4.75
N ASP A 85 -19.45 -2.44 -4.92
CA ASP A 85 -20.49 -1.45 -5.26
C ASP A 85 -21.13 -1.75 -6.63
N ARG A 86 -20.35 -2.25 -7.60
CA ARG A 86 -20.87 -2.64 -8.91
C ARG A 86 -21.70 -3.92 -8.88
N GLU A 87 -21.42 -4.85 -7.96
CA GLU A 87 -22.22 -6.06 -7.77
C GLU A 87 -23.57 -5.75 -7.11
N GLU A 88 -23.60 -4.88 -6.09
CA GLU A 88 -24.85 -4.49 -5.42
C GLU A 88 -25.80 -3.69 -6.33
N ALA A 89 -25.28 -3.00 -7.35
CA ALA A 89 -26.07 -2.20 -8.28
C ALA A 89 -26.69 -2.97 -9.46
N ARG A 90 -26.43 -4.29 -9.59
CA ARG A 90 -26.96 -5.16 -10.66
C ARG A 90 -28.14 -6.01 -10.19
#